data_AF-A0A972IV48-F1
#
_entry.id   AF-A0A972IV48-F1
#
_cell.length_a   1.000
_cell.length_b   1.000
_cell.length_c   1.000
_cell.angle_alpha   90.00
_cell.angle_beta   90.00
_cell.angle_gamma   90.00
#
_symmetry.space_group_name_H-M   'P 1'
#
loop_
_entity.id
_entity.type
_entity.pdbx_description
1 polymer ?
#
loop_
_entity_poly.entity_id
_entity_poly.type
_entity_poly.pdbx_seq_one_letter_code
_entity_poly.pdbx_strand_id
1 'polypeptide(L)'
;MLDYEKSFIEVQFPVSKVSKESYKERMANLGQTLTGLGKWWGRKPLVLVRAVIFAILLPVSDDLKKDREIFLKLMVMDDEGLYLRKNKNFTQKELYELCDENFKERYMELNDKGNPVYVKGIRNDEKELLQGNAFSKLTYDEKLRMCNRPEHIKNLSESAWEEINKHLNTDADSFQSLVEQLGMKRFGKRPKIGDVFSGGGSIPFEAARLGADV
;
A
#
# COMPACT_ATOMS: atom_id res chain seq x y z
N MET A 1 -19.87 8.01 -13.79
CA MET A 1 -20.74 8.30 -12.63
C MET A 1 -20.30 7.41 -11.46
N LEU A 2 -20.46 7.83 -10.20
CA LEU A 2 -20.18 6.96 -9.04
C LEU A 2 -21.48 6.28 -8.60
N ASP A 3 -21.50 4.95 -8.63
CA ASP A 3 -22.58 4.10 -8.14
C ASP A 3 -22.30 3.68 -6.69
N TYR A 4 -23.19 4.10 -5.78
CA TYR A 4 -23.15 3.75 -4.36
C TYR A 4 -24.08 2.58 -4.01
N GLU A 5 -24.86 2.04 -4.95
CA GLU A 5 -25.65 0.82 -4.72
C GLU A 5 -24.76 -0.42 -4.64
N LYS A 6 -23.64 -0.41 -5.36
CA LYS A 6 -22.59 -1.45 -5.29
C LYS A 6 -21.37 -0.96 -4.55
N SER A 7 -20.64 -1.90 -3.96
CA SER A 7 -19.34 -1.67 -3.33
C SER A 7 -18.21 -2.22 -4.19
N PHE A 8 -17.03 -1.62 -4.08
CA PHE A 8 -15.84 -2.07 -4.81
C PHE A 8 -15.60 -3.57 -4.63
N ILE A 9 -15.72 -4.10 -3.41
CA ILE A 9 -15.48 -5.52 -3.09
C ILE A 9 -16.39 -6.49 -3.87
N GLU A 10 -17.60 -6.08 -4.26
CA GLU A 10 -18.55 -6.91 -5.00
C GLU A 10 -18.21 -7.01 -6.49
N VAL A 11 -17.49 -6.04 -7.03
CA VAL A 11 -17.15 -5.94 -8.46
C VAL A 11 -15.71 -6.35 -8.72
N GLN A 12 -14.80 -5.91 -7.86
CA GLN A 12 -13.38 -6.17 -7.99
C GLN A 12 -12.68 -6.08 -6.64
N PHE A 13 -11.82 -7.05 -6.34
CA PHE A 13 -10.99 -7.01 -5.16
C PHE A 13 -9.61 -7.59 -5.51
N PRO A 14 -8.50 -6.87 -5.24
CA PRO A 14 -7.16 -7.32 -5.65
C PRO A 14 -6.62 -8.41 -4.72
N VAL A 15 -7.28 -9.58 -4.70
CA VAL A 15 -7.00 -10.73 -3.81
C VAL A 15 -5.51 -11.05 -3.77
N SER A 16 -4.85 -11.16 -4.92
CA SER A 16 -3.42 -11.49 -4.99
C SER A 16 -2.54 -10.51 -4.20
N LYS A 17 -2.71 -9.19 -4.37
CA LYS A 17 -1.91 -8.18 -3.65
C LYS A 17 -2.21 -8.18 -2.16
N VAL A 18 -3.50 -8.22 -1.79
CA VAL A 18 -3.91 -8.24 -0.38
C VAL A 18 -3.40 -9.51 0.32
N SER A 19 -3.43 -10.67 -0.35
CA SER A 19 -2.90 -11.92 0.18
C SER A 19 -1.39 -11.86 0.41
N LYS A 20 -0.62 -11.29 -0.53
CA LYS A 20 0.84 -11.12 -0.39
C LYS A 20 1.21 -10.23 0.80
N GLU A 21 0.52 -9.12 0.97
CA GLU A 21 0.72 -8.20 2.09
C GLU A 21 0.29 -8.82 3.43
N SER A 22 -0.83 -9.54 3.43
CA SER A 22 -1.30 -10.30 4.59
C SER A 22 -0.31 -11.39 5.00
N TYR A 23 0.30 -12.06 4.03
CA TYR A 23 1.31 -13.08 4.27
C TYR A 23 2.57 -12.48 4.88
N LYS A 24 3.04 -11.34 4.35
CA LYS A 24 4.16 -10.59 4.93
C LYS A 24 3.90 -10.18 6.39
N GLU A 25 2.71 -9.70 6.71
CA GLU A 25 2.35 -9.37 8.10
C GLU A 25 2.46 -10.60 9.02
N ARG A 26 2.01 -11.77 8.56
CA ARG A 26 2.04 -13.01 9.34
C ARG A 26 3.44 -13.60 9.50
N MET A 27 4.30 -13.46 8.49
CA MET A 27 5.68 -13.96 8.49
C MET A 27 6.64 -13.11 9.31
N ALA A 28 6.22 -11.94 9.79
CA ALA A 28 7.08 -11.04 10.56
C ALA A 28 7.47 -11.59 11.95
N ASN A 29 6.79 -12.62 12.46
CA ASN A 29 7.15 -13.32 13.70
C ASN A 29 7.44 -14.80 13.42
N LEU A 30 8.62 -15.27 13.85
CA LEU A 30 8.97 -16.69 13.91
C LEU A 30 7.87 -17.46 14.66
N GLY A 31 7.15 -18.33 13.94
CA GLY A 31 6.20 -19.27 14.55
C GLY A 31 4.73 -18.96 14.29
N GLN A 32 4.27 -19.15 13.05
CA GLN A 32 2.92 -19.67 12.88
C GLN A 32 3.02 -21.19 12.83
N THR A 33 2.74 -21.85 13.96
CA THR A 33 2.32 -23.26 13.92
C THR A 33 1.05 -23.28 13.06
N LEU A 34 1.14 -23.85 11.86
CA LEU A 34 -0.02 -24.28 11.09
C LEU A 34 -0.78 -25.28 11.96
N THR A 35 -1.67 -24.79 12.82
CA THR A 35 -2.58 -25.67 13.53
C THR A 35 -3.48 -26.29 12.47
N GLY A 36 -3.56 -27.61 12.40
CA GLY A 36 -4.38 -28.34 11.41
C GLY A 36 -5.88 -28.00 11.44
N LEU A 37 -6.31 -27.17 12.39
CA LEU A 37 -7.61 -26.53 12.46
C LEU A 37 -7.45 -25.02 12.20
N GLY A 38 -8.24 -24.48 11.26
CA GLY A 38 -8.29 -23.04 11.03
C GLY A 38 -8.72 -22.31 12.31
N LYS A 39 -7.83 -21.47 12.86
CA LYS A 39 -8.14 -20.63 14.02
C LYS A 39 -9.16 -19.55 13.61
N TRP A 40 -10.44 -19.80 13.83
CA TRP A 40 -11.49 -18.81 13.52
C TRP A 40 -11.42 -17.59 14.45
N TRP A 41 -10.97 -17.76 15.70
CA TRP A 41 -10.74 -16.71 16.72
C TRP A 41 -9.37 -16.00 16.62
N GLY A 42 -8.61 -16.22 15.55
CA GLY A 42 -7.26 -15.65 15.40
C GLY A 42 -7.27 -14.19 14.93
N ARG A 43 -6.25 -13.43 15.36
CA ARG A 43 -5.94 -12.07 14.88
C ARG A 43 -5.92 -12.06 13.35
N LYS A 44 -6.76 -11.20 12.75
CA LYS A 44 -6.78 -10.97 11.30
C LYS A 44 -5.67 -9.99 10.94
N PRO A 45 -5.00 -10.14 9.78
CA PRO A 45 -4.02 -9.15 9.32
C PRO A 45 -4.63 -7.76 9.24
N LEU A 46 -3.97 -6.74 9.80
CA LEU A 46 -4.46 -5.36 9.77
C LEU A 46 -4.62 -4.85 8.34
N VAL A 47 -3.68 -5.22 7.46
CA VAL A 47 -3.77 -4.86 6.04
C VAL A 47 -5.01 -5.45 5.36
N LEU A 48 -5.43 -6.66 5.75
CA LEU A 48 -6.66 -7.28 5.25
C LEU A 48 -7.89 -6.53 5.74
N VAL A 49 -7.93 -6.20 7.04
CA VAL A 49 -9.06 -5.45 7.62
C VAL A 49 -9.20 -4.10 6.92
N ARG A 50 -8.11 -3.35 6.79
CA ARG A 50 -8.09 -2.06 6.08
C ARG A 50 -8.60 -2.19 4.64
N ALA A 51 -8.13 -3.21 3.91
CA ALA A 51 -8.55 -3.47 2.55
C ALA A 51 -10.07 -3.71 2.45
N VAL A 52 -10.63 -4.50 3.37
CA VAL A 52 -12.08 -4.78 3.41
C VAL A 52 -12.88 -3.53 3.72
N ILE A 53 -12.45 -2.72 4.70
CA ILE A 53 -13.14 -1.47 5.06
C ILE A 53 -13.20 -0.51 3.86
N PHE A 54 -12.07 -0.25 3.20
CA PHE A 54 -12.08 0.59 2.01
C PHE A 54 -12.89 -0.03 0.87
N ALA A 55 -12.79 -1.34 0.64
CA ALA A 55 -13.50 -2.00 -0.45
C ALA A 55 -15.02 -2.01 -0.26
N ILE A 56 -15.52 -1.97 0.99
CA ILE A 56 -16.94 -1.82 1.30
C ILE A 56 -17.40 -0.37 1.09
N LEU A 57 -16.58 0.61 1.49
CA LEU A 57 -16.94 2.02 1.43
C LEU A 57 -16.88 2.59 0.02
N LEU A 58 -15.88 2.18 -0.78
CA LEU A 58 -15.66 2.73 -2.11
C LEU A 58 -16.85 2.43 -3.05
N PRO A 59 -17.35 3.45 -3.76
CA PRO A 59 -18.32 3.25 -4.83
C PRO A 59 -17.68 2.56 -6.04
N VAL A 60 -18.53 2.16 -6.98
CA VAL A 60 -18.09 1.65 -8.29
C VAL A 60 -18.32 2.73 -9.33
N SER A 61 -17.34 2.99 -10.18
CA SER A 61 -17.48 3.91 -11.31
C SER A 61 -17.57 3.17 -12.63
N ASP A 62 -17.84 3.91 -13.71
CA ASP A 62 -17.75 3.38 -15.07
C ASP A 62 -16.31 3.02 -15.47
N ASP A 63 -15.30 3.54 -14.76
CA ASP A 63 -13.89 3.22 -14.97
C ASP A 63 -13.35 2.32 -13.84
N LEU A 64 -13.55 1.02 -14.03
CA LEU A 64 -13.08 -0.01 -13.10
C LEU A 64 -11.56 -0.01 -12.94
N LYS A 65 -10.79 0.43 -13.95
CA LYS A 65 -9.34 0.51 -13.82
C LYS A 65 -8.97 1.63 -12.85
N LYS A 66 -9.64 2.79 -12.98
CA LYS A 66 -9.41 3.92 -12.09
C LYS A 66 -9.83 3.62 -10.66
N ASP A 67 -10.97 2.97 -10.45
CA ASP A 67 -11.40 2.51 -9.13
C ASP A 67 -10.32 1.66 -8.46
N ARG A 68 -9.70 0.75 -9.22
CA ARG A 68 -8.64 -0.12 -8.71
C ARG A 68 -7.36 0.66 -8.40
N GLU A 69 -6.98 1.62 -9.23
CA GLU A 69 -5.82 2.49 -8.97
C GLU A 69 -6.02 3.26 -7.67
N ILE A 70 -7.20 3.86 -7.48
CA ILE A 70 -7.55 4.63 -6.28
C ILE A 70 -7.59 3.72 -5.05
N PHE A 71 -8.16 2.52 -5.16
CA PHE A 71 -8.10 1.51 -4.10
C PHE A 71 -6.65 1.16 -3.72
N LEU A 72 -5.79 0.90 -4.70
CA LEU A 72 -4.39 0.56 -4.45
C LEU A 72 -3.61 1.73 -3.84
N LYS A 73 -3.91 2.97 -4.25
CA LYS A 73 -3.31 4.18 -3.68
C LYS A 73 -3.73 4.39 -2.21
N LEU A 74 -5.01 4.20 -1.89
CA LEU A 74 -5.51 4.19 -0.50
C LEU A 74 -4.86 3.10 0.36
N MET A 75 -4.60 1.94 -0.25
CA MET A 75 -3.89 0.84 0.39
C MET A 75 -2.37 1.02 0.41
N VAL A 76 -1.81 2.10 -0.16
CA VAL A 76 -0.37 2.34 -0.30
C VAL A 76 0.34 1.15 -0.99
N MET A 77 -0.34 0.58 -1.99
CA MET A 77 0.07 -0.58 -2.79
C MET A 77 0.28 -0.23 -4.27
N ASP A 78 0.16 1.05 -4.63
CA ASP A 78 0.60 1.61 -5.90
C ASP A 78 2.13 1.81 -5.90
N ASP A 79 2.73 2.09 -7.06
CA ASP A 79 4.18 2.19 -7.18
C ASP A 79 4.78 3.32 -6.33
N GLU A 80 4.11 4.48 -6.27
CA GLU A 80 4.48 5.60 -5.39
C GLU A 80 4.38 5.19 -3.92
N GLY A 81 3.27 4.54 -3.52
CA GLY A 81 3.10 4.05 -2.16
C GLY A 81 4.14 3.01 -1.76
N LEU A 82 4.48 2.07 -2.65
CA LEU A 82 5.54 1.09 -2.40
C LEU A 82 6.91 1.77 -2.21
N TYR A 83 7.22 2.78 -3.01
CA TYR A 83 8.45 3.54 -2.87
C TYR A 83 8.48 4.36 -1.57
N LEU A 84 7.37 5.01 -1.20
CA LEU A 84 7.21 5.69 0.08
C LEU A 84 7.44 4.75 1.28
N ARG A 85 7.07 3.48 1.13
CA ARG A 85 7.25 2.44 2.15
C ARG A 85 8.67 1.86 2.17
N LYS A 86 9.53 2.14 1.18
CA LYS A 86 10.88 1.57 1.09
C LYS A 86 11.70 1.92 2.33
N ASN A 87 12.24 0.91 3.01
CA ASN A 87 13.03 1.06 4.24
C ASN A 87 14.48 0.54 4.11
N LYS A 88 14.82 -0.09 2.98
CA LYS A 88 16.16 -0.59 2.67
C LYS A 88 16.70 0.08 1.42
N ASN A 89 18.00 0.32 1.40
CA ASN A 89 18.70 0.83 0.23
C ASN A 89 19.43 -0.31 -0.50
N PHE A 90 19.47 -0.21 -1.83
CA PHE A 90 20.30 -1.08 -2.66
C PHE A 90 21.78 -0.74 -2.46
N THR A 91 22.61 -1.76 -2.51
CA THR A 91 24.05 -1.65 -2.65
C THR A 91 24.43 -1.15 -4.05
N GLN A 92 25.63 -0.62 -4.23
CA GLN A 92 26.11 -0.15 -5.54
C GLN A 92 26.14 -1.30 -6.57
N LYS A 93 26.41 -2.53 -6.11
CA LYS A 93 26.35 -3.70 -6.98
C LYS A 93 24.93 -3.99 -7.48
N GLU A 94 23.95 -4.00 -6.57
CA GLU A 94 22.54 -4.22 -6.94
C GLU A 94 22.01 -3.10 -7.83
N LEU A 95 22.39 -1.83 -7.59
CA LEU A 95 22.04 -0.72 -8.47
C LEU A 95 22.60 -0.92 -9.88
N TYR A 96 23.85 -1.35 -9.99
CA TYR A 96 24.47 -1.58 -11.30
C TYR A 96 23.83 -2.76 -12.05
N GLU A 97 23.33 -3.77 -11.33
CA GLU A 97 22.62 -4.90 -11.93
C GLU A 97 21.19 -4.54 -12.36
N LEU A 98 20.47 -3.75 -11.55
CA LEU A 98 19.04 -3.48 -11.71
C LEU A 98 18.71 -2.22 -12.51
N CYS A 99 19.54 -1.17 -12.48
CA CYS A 99 19.23 0.09 -13.15
C CYS A 99 19.17 -0.06 -14.67
N ASP A 100 18.51 0.88 -15.35
CA ASP A 100 18.59 1.00 -16.81
C ASP A 100 19.98 1.46 -17.25
N GLU A 101 20.44 1.03 -18.43
CA GLU A 101 21.76 1.38 -18.98
C GLU A 101 22.01 2.90 -19.01
N ASN A 102 21.01 3.70 -19.42
CA ASN A 102 21.09 5.16 -19.41
C ASN A 102 21.42 5.75 -18.03
N PHE A 103 20.91 5.13 -16.96
CA PHE A 103 21.18 5.56 -15.58
C PHE A 103 22.56 5.08 -15.13
N LYS A 104 22.97 3.85 -15.52
CA LYS A 104 24.30 3.33 -15.20
C LYS A 104 25.39 4.21 -15.80
N GLU A 105 25.32 4.48 -17.10
CA GLU A 105 26.32 5.29 -17.82
C GLU A 105 26.43 6.71 -17.26
N ARG A 106 25.32 7.29 -16.81
CA ARG A 106 25.29 8.67 -16.30
C ARG A 106 25.82 8.78 -14.87
N TYR A 107 25.57 7.79 -14.03
CA TYR A 107 25.74 7.94 -12.58
C TYR A 107 26.68 6.91 -11.95
N MET A 108 27.14 5.91 -12.69
CA MET A 108 28.00 4.83 -12.19
C MET A 108 29.19 4.55 -13.11
N GLU A 109 30.31 4.17 -12.53
CA GLU A 109 31.53 3.77 -13.23
C GLU A 109 32.16 2.55 -12.57
N LEU A 110 33.00 1.81 -13.31
CA LEU A 110 33.75 0.69 -12.74
C LEU A 110 35.11 1.19 -12.25
N ASN A 111 35.48 0.84 -11.03
CA ASN A 111 36.83 1.11 -10.53
C ASN A 111 37.86 0.17 -11.16
N ASP A 112 39.15 0.39 -10.89
CA ASP A 112 40.27 -0.43 -11.40
C ASP A 112 40.17 -1.93 -11.07
N LYS A 113 39.33 -2.29 -10.09
CA LYS A 113 39.06 -3.68 -9.67
C LYS A 113 37.77 -4.24 -10.28
N GLY A 114 37.13 -3.53 -11.20
CA GLY A 114 35.88 -3.92 -11.86
C GLY A 114 34.64 -3.83 -10.98
N ASN A 115 34.69 -3.14 -9.82
CA ASN A 115 33.52 -2.97 -8.96
C ASN A 115 32.78 -1.66 -9.32
N PRO A 116 31.44 -1.70 -9.37
CA PRO A 116 30.65 -0.50 -9.65
C PRO A 116 30.70 0.48 -8.48
N VAL A 117 31.03 1.72 -8.81
CA VAL A 117 31.06 2.87 -7.91
C VAL A 117 30.27 4.04 -8.50
N TYR A 118 29.84 4.97 -7.66
CA TYR A 118 29.22 6.20 -8.18
C TYR A 118 30.27 7.09 -8.85
N VAL A 119 29.83 7.83 -9.88
CA VAL A 119 30.65 8.88 -10.50
C VAL A 119 31.04 9.94 -9.48
N LYS A 120 32.24 10.49 -9.63
CA LYS A 120 32.76 11.52 -8.72
C LYS A 120 31.88 12.77 -8.75
N GLY A 121 31.39 13.17 -7.58
CA GLY A 121 30.57 14.39 -7.42
C GLY A 121 29.05 14.18 -7.50
N ILE A 122 28.58 12.92 -7.53
CA ILE A 122 27.14 12.62 -7.52
C ILE A 122 26.42 13.25 -6.32
N ARG A 123 25.28 13.88 -6.59
CA ARG A 123 24.43 14.50 -5.57
C ARG A 123 23.51 13.46 -4.90
N ASN A 124 22.93 13.83 -3.76
CA ASN A 124 22.06 12.90 -3.02
C ASN A 124 20.72 12.64 -3.72
N ASP A 125 20.15 13.64 -4.38
CA ASP A 125 18.95 13.50 -5.22
C ASP A 125 19.19 12.55 -6.41
N GLU A 126 20.37 12.59 -7.01
CA GLU A 126 20.74 11.67 -8.10
C GLU A 126 20.88 10.22 -7.61
N LYS A 127 21.37 10.02 -6.37
CA LYS A 127 21.37 8.69 -5.74
C LYS A 127 19.96 8.20 -5.46
N GLU A 128 19.04 9.08 -5.05
CA GLU A 128 17.63 8.73 -4.85
C GLU A 128 16.96 8.35 -6.17
N LEU A 129 17.27 9.05 -7.27
CA LEU A 129 16.80 8.68 -8.61
C LEU A 129 17.27 7.28 -9.03
N LEU A 130 18.54 6.93 -8.77
CA LEU A 130 19.04 5.57 -9.00
C LEU A 130 18.31 4.53 -8.16
N GLN A 131 18.09 4.81 -6.88
CA GLN A 131 17.34 3.91 -5.99
C GLN A 131 15.90 3.72 -6.46
N GLY A 132 15.24 4.79 -6.93
CA GLY A 132 13.90 4.74 -7.51
C GLY A 132 13.85 3.94 -8.80
N ASN A 133 14.82 4.14 -9.71
CA ASN A 133 14.90 3.39 -10.96
C ASN A 133 15.09 1.89 -10.69
N ALA A 134 16.07 1.50 -9.87
CA ALA A 134 16.28 0.10 -9.50
C ALA A 134 15.04 -0.51 -8.82
N PHE A 135 14.40 0.23 -7.89
CA PHE A 135 13.19 -0.23 -7.21
C PHE A 135 12.03 -0.48 -8.18
N SER A 136 11.89 0.34 -9.22
CA SER A 136 10.82 0.20 -10.21
C SER A 136 10.90 -1.12 -11.00
N LYS A 137 12.09 -1.69 -11.15
CA LYS A 137 12.34 -2.95 -11.89
C LYS A 137 12.00 -4.20 -11.10
N LEU A 138 11.91 -4.09 -9.77
CA LEU A 138 11.57 -5.21 -8.92
C LEU A 138 10.11 -5.65 -9.13
N THR A 139 9.88 -6.95 -9.02
CA THR A 139 8.53 -7.51 -8.90
C THR A 139 7.88 -7.05 -7.60
N TYR A 140 6.55 -7.12 -7.53
CA TYR A 140 5.82 -6.74 -6.31
C TYR A 140 6.32 -7.49 -5.06
N ASP A 141 6.60 -8.80 -5.19
CA ASP A 141 7.06 -9.62 -4.05
C ASP A 141 8.45 -9.23 -3.55
N GLU A 142 9.34 -8.84 -4.47
CA GLU A 142 10.67 -8.33 -4.13
C GLU A 142 10.58 -6.96 -3.46
N LYS A 143 9.76 -6.05 -4.00
CA LYS A 143 9.46 -4.75 -3.38
C LYS A 143 8.98 -4.95 -1.93
N LEU A 144 8.06 -5.88 -1.69
CA LEU A 144 7.55 -6.17 -0.35
C LEU A 144 8.64 -6.53 0.66
N ARG A 145 9.74 -7.21 0.28
CA ARG A 145 10.85 -7.54 1.21
C ARG A 145 11.65 -6.31 1.66
N MET A 146 11.49 -5.20 0.96
CA MET A 146 12.18 -3.92 1.18
C MET A 146 11.27 -2.81 1.72
N CYS A 147 9.97 -3.06 1.86
CA CYS A 147 9.01 -2.06 2.32
C CYS A 147 8.62 -2.25 3.79
N ASN A 148 8.21 -1.18 4.45
CA ASN A 148 7.37 -1.23 5.65
C ASN A 148 5.95 -1.70 5.28
N ARG A 149 5.13 -1.97 6.31
CA ARG A 149 3.74 -2.36 6.10
C ARG A 149 2.87 -1.14 5.75
N PRO A 150 1.79 -1.28 4.96
CA PRO A 150 0.97 -0.14 4.57
C PRO A 150 0.42 0.66 5.76
N GLU A 151 0.05 -0.03 6.84
CA GLU A 151 -0.51 0.57 8.05
C GLU A 151 0.48 1.36 8.90
N HIS A 152 1.76 1.38 8.53
CA HIS A 152 2.77 2.26 9.13
C HIS A 152 2.78 3.66 8.53
N ILE A 153 2.20 3.82 7.33
CA ILE A 153 2.06 5.13 6.69
C ILE A 153 0.90 5.86 7.35
N LYS A 154 1.21 7.01 7.96
CA LYS A 154 0.24 7.82 8.71
C LYS A 154 -0.75 8.51 7.78
N ASN A 155 -0.27 9.04 6.66
CA ASN A 155 -1.09 9.76 5.69
C ASN A 155 -0.43 9.72 4.29
N LEU A 156 -1.20 10.09 3.27
CA LEU A 156 -0.77 10.21 1.87
C LEU A 156 -0.27 11.64 1.57
N SER A 157 0.38 11.81 0.41
CA SER A 157 0.78 13.14 -0.08
C SER A 157 -0.44 13.95 -0.54
N GLU A 158 -0.28 15.28 -0.62
CA GLU A 158 -1.30 16.19 -1.16
C GLU A 158 -1.70 15.79 -2.58
N SER A 159 -0.74 15.47 -3.44
CA SER A 159 -0.98 15.01 -4.81
C SER A 159 -1.83 13.73 -4.88
N ALA A 160 -1.59 12.78 -3.96
CA ALA A 160 -2.37 11.56 -3.89
C ALA A 160 -3.80 11.85 -3.44
N TRP A 161 -3.98 12.75 -2.46
CA TRP A 161 -5.31 13.19 -2.02
C TRP A 161 -6.07 13.93 -3.11
N GLU A 162 -5.42 14.80 -3.90
CA GLU A 162 -6.05 15.48 -5.03
C GLU A 162 -6.63 14.48 -6.04
N GLU A 163 -5.87 13.43 -6.39
CA GLU A 163 -6.32 12.39 -7.31
C GLU A 163 -7.48 11.57 -6.74
N ILE A 164 -7.37 11.17 -5.47
CA ILE A 164 -8.42 10.45 -4.73
C ILE A 164 -9.71 11.26 -4.68
N ASN A 165 -9.60 12.53 -4.28
CA ASN A 165 -10.71 13.45 -4.13
C ASN A 165 -11.40 13.73 -5.45
N LYS A 166 -10.62 13.92 -6.53
CA LYS A 166 -11.16 14.08 -7.88
C LYS A 166 -11.96 12.86 -8.33
N HIS A 167 -11.49 11.64 -8.04
CA HIS A 167 -12.20 10.42 -8.43
C HIS A 167 -13.46 10.17 -7.59
N LEU A 168 -13.37 10.35 -6.27
CA LEU A 168 -14.43 10.03 -5.30
C LEU A 168 -15.39 11.20 -5.03
N ASN A 169 -15.13 12.36 -5.65
CA ASN A 169 -15.83 13.62 -5.42
C ASN A 169 -15.83 14.00 -3.91
N THR A 170 -14.69 13.86 -3.24
CA THR A 170 -14.47 14.16 -1.81
C THR A 170 -13.53 15.35 -1.65
N ASP A 171 -13.33 15.82 -0.43
CA ASP A 171 -12.34 16.85 -0.05
C ASP A 171 -11.46 16.38 1.13
N ALA A 172 -11.21 15.08 1.22
CA ALA A 172 -10.49 14.46 2.32
C ALA A 172 -8.99 14.77 2.28
N ASP A 173 -8.40 14.99 3.46
CA ASP A 173 -6.97 15.21 3.69
C ASP A 173 -6.32 14.09 4.49
N SER A 174 -7.11 13.08 4.88
CA SER A 174 -6.74 12.01 5.80
C SER A 174 -7.65 10.80 5.61
N PHE A 175 -7.17 9.62 6.01
CA PHE A 175 -7.96 8.39 5.94
C PHE A 175 -9.26 8.50 6.75
N GLN A 176 -9.22 9.19 7.89
CA GLN A 176 -10.36 9.41 8.78
C GLN A 176 -11.41 10.30 8.12
N SER A 177 -11.00 11.43 7.56
CA SER A 177 -11.90 12.32 6.81
C SER A 177 -12.53 11.60 5.62
N LEU A 178 -11.74 10.80 4.88
CA LEU A 178 -12.26 10.02 3.76
C LEU A 178 -13.31 8.99 4.21
N VAL A 179 -13.04 8.22 5.26
CA VAL A 179 -13.97 7.19 5.76
C VAL A 179 -15.28 7.82 6.23
N GLU A 180 -15.21 8.97 6.89
CA GLU A 180 -16.39 9.73 7.26
C GLU A 180 -17.20 10.18 6.04
N GLN A 181 -16.56 10.83 5.06
CA GLN A 181 -17.23 11.32 3.85
C GLN A 181 -17.85 10.18 3.03
N LEU A 182 -17.12 9.08 2.84
CA LEU A 182 -17.65 7.89 2.14
C LEU A 182 -18.81 7.27 2.93
N GLY A 183 -18.73 7.25 4.25
CA GLY A 183 -19.83 6.81 5.11
C GLY A 183 -21.07 7.70 4.97
N MET A 184 -20.91 9.02 4.95
CA MET A 184 -22.03 9.95 4.74
C MET A 184 -22.68 9.73 3.38
N LYS A 185 -21.88 9.55 2.31
CA LYS A 185 -22.41 9.30 0.97
C LYS A 185 -23.12 7.96 0.84
N ARG A 186 -22.59 6.90 1.46
CA ARG A 186 -23.10 5.54 1.31
C ARG A 186 -24.24 5.21 2.30
N PHE A 187 -24.13 5.68 3.54
CA PHE A 187 -24.98 5.27 4.65
C PHE A 187 -25.70 6.44 5.34
N GLY A 188 -25.43 7.69 4.94
CA GLY A 188 -25.97 8.88 5.61
C GLY A 188 -25.40 9.13 7.02
N LYS A 189 -24.35 8.41 7.42
CA LYS A 189 -23.71 8.53 8.73
C LYS A 189 -22.27 8.03 8.70
N ARG A 190 -21.48 8.39 9.72
CA ARG A 190 -20.16 7.79 9.93
C ARG A 190 -20.31 6.26 10.03
N PRO A 191 -19.43 5.47 9.39
CA PRO A 191 -19.54 4.02 9.40
C PRO A 191 -19.38 3.48 10.83
N LYS A 192 -20.26 2.55 11.22
CA LYS A 192 -20.15 1.79 12.48
C LYS A 192 -19.82 0.33 12.17
N ILE A 193 -18.70 -0.16 12.66
CA ILE A 193 -18.16 -1.49 12.35
C ILE A 193 -18.25 -2.38 13.58
N GLY A 194 -19.12 -3.39 13.52
CA GLY A 194 -19.25 -4.40 14.57
C GLY A 194 -18.41 -5.65 14.27
N ASP A 195 -17.75 -6.19 15.29
CA ASP A 195 -17.08 -7.49 15.24
C ASP A 195 -17.51 -8.37 16.42
N VAL A 196 -18.43 -9.30 16.14
CA VAL A 196 -18.99 -10.23 17.13
C VAL A 196 -18.02 -11.35 17.54
N PHE A 197 -16.86 -11.46 16.88
CA PHE A 197 -15.82 -12.45 17.17
C PHE A 197 -14.44 -11.80 17.21
N SER A 198 -14.35 -10.67 17.92
CA SER A 198 -13.20 -9.77 17.85
C SER A 198 -11.86 -10.38 18.23
N GLY A 199 -11.84 -11.42 19.08
CA GLY A 199 -10.62 -12.16 19.40
C GLY A 199 -9.48 -11.22 19.79
N GLY A 200 -8.42 -11.18 18.98
CA GLY A 200 -7.28 -10.26 19.16
C GLY A 200 -7.53 -8.78 18.83
N GLY A 201 -8.78 -8.38 18.59
CA GLY A 201 -9.21 -6.98 18.41
C GLY A 201 -8.78 -6.32 17.10
N SER A 202 -8.29 -7.06 16.10
CA SER A 202 -7.72 -6.49 14.87
C SER A 202 -8.73 -5.68 14.03
N ILE A 203 -9.99 -6.12 13.97
CA ILE A 203 -11.05 -5.42 13.22
C ILE A 203 -11.42 -4.10 13.91
N PRO A 204 -11.86 -4.08 15.18
CA PRO A 204 -12.20 -2.83 15.85
C PRO A 204 -10.99 -1.89 15.97
N PHE A 205 -9.78 -2.41 16.14
CA PHE A 205 -8.58 -1.58 16.20
C PHE A 205 -8.32 -0.84 14.88
N GLU A 206 -8.32 -1.53 13.74
CA GLU A 206 -8.04 -0.88 12.45
C GLU A 206 -9.22 0.00 12.00
N ALA A 207 -10.47 -0.41 12.29
CA ALA A 207 -11.65 0.41 12.07
C ALA A 207 -11.57 1.76 12.80
N ALA A 208 -11.24 1.74 14.10
CA ALA A 208 -11.07 2.96 14.90
C ALA A 208 -9.91 3.82 14.37
N ARG A 209 -8.79 3.21 13.96
CA ARG A 209 -7.66 3.95 13.35
C ARG A 209 -8.04 4.67 12.06
N LEU A 210 -8.93 4.07 11.27
CA LEU A 210 -9.48 4.65 10.05
C LEU A 210 -10.62 5.64 10.31
N GLY A 211 -11.00 5.90 11.57
CA GLY A 211 -12.00 6.90 11.93
C GLY A 211 -13.45 6.40 11.91
N ALA A 212 -13.67 5.08 11.78
CA ALA A 212 -14.99 4.49 11.94
C ALA A 212 -15.35 4.33 13.43
N ASP A 213 -16.65 4.35 13.73
CA ASP A 213 -17.16 4.00 15.05
C ASP A 213 -17.12 2.48 15.23
N VAL A 214 -16.80 2.00 16.43
CA VAL A 214 -16.69 0.57 16.77
C VAL A 214 -17.54 0.21 17.99
#